data_AF-A0A1A3KN45-F1
#
_entry.id   AF-A0A1A3KN45-F1
#
_cell.length_a   1.000
_cell.length_b   1.000
_cell.length_c   1.000
_cell.angle_alpha   90.00
_cell.angle_beta   90.00
_cell.angle_gamma   90.00
#
_symmetry.space_group_name_H-M   'P 1'
#
loop_
_entity.id
_entity.type
_entity.pdbx_description
1 polymer ?
#
loop_
_entity_poly.entity_id
_entity_poly.type
_entity_poly.pdbx_seq_one_letter_code
_entity_poly.pdbx_strand_id
1 'polypeptide(L)'
;MDPATGMAEVAGITPETVTAWSRRSSQLRESAAGNLTLVDGENPSPAQLGAAQKATRAAKPEQLSFAELRAAWRADARGLGIDDAARWKAREARRKASCPALDRRRLAAAAEQIDKAAFTRADLVEIVGAQLPVDTEQSPRLLVEAAVDDMGIRLTAGRQPHQREGHELFTLDRILAEESRVLELVDAQDFSAALWVREGDMDALSPDQRRAVENIAASTWLVQPLSAPAGAGKTTSLRALAVMARRSHGARVFVLAPTGTAVDVALREGAGDVGYTIAEALHEIDRATLTLAPFDLVVVDEAAMVGTDDLRRLLKATTAAKVKTLLVGDAHQLAPVKARGGMFAQLCTDLPWAQQLSEVWRMRDTDERTASLALRDGGPAPVRRAVELG
;
A
#
# COMPACT_ATOMS: atom_id res chain seq x y z
N MET A 1 -7.06 5.43 -26.98
CA MET A 1 -8.00 4.82 -26.02
C MET A 1 -8.95 5.94 -25.63
N ASP A 2 -10.24 5.68 -25.64
CA ASP A 2 -11.24 6.63 -25.14
C ASP A 2 -11.16 6.63 -23.59
N PRO A 3 -10.81 7.76 -22.97
CA PRO A 3 -10.65 7.84 -21.51
C PRO A 3 -11.98 7.68 -20.75
N ALA A 4 -13.14 7.87 -21.38
CA ALA A 4 -14.44 7.71 -20.74
C ALA A 4 -14.92 6.25 -20.71
N THR A 5 -14.57 5.47 -21.74
CA THR A 5 -15.04 4.08 -21.89
C THR A 5 -13.96 3.03 -21.70
N GLY A 6 -12.67 3.42 -21.71
CA GLY A 6 -11.53 2.51 -21.71
C GLY A 6 -11.36 1.72 -23.02
N MET A 7 -12.21 1.95 -24.02
CA MET A 7 -12.16 1.23 -25.28
C MET A 7 -11.03 1.74 -26.17
N ALA A 8 -10.37 0.83 -26.89
CA ALA A 8 -9.34 1.15 -27.86
C ALA A 8 -9.69 0.58 -29.23
N GLU A 9 -9.59 1.43 -30.25
CA GLU A 9 -9.71 1.02 -31.65
C GLU A 9 -8.33 0.72 -32.25
N VAL A 10 -8.31 -0.12 -33.28
CA VAL A 10 -7.09 -0.46 -34.01
C VAL A 10 -6.67 0.71 -34.90
N ALA A 11 -5.46 1.21 -34.71
CA ALA A 11 -4.92 2.28 -35.54
C ALA A 11 -4.86 1.88 -37.03
N GLY A 12 -5.43 2.72 -37.89
CA GLY A 12 -5.52 2.49 -39.33
C GLY A 12 -6.85 1.85 -39.78
N ILE A 13 -7.73 1.41 -38.88
CA ILE A 13 -9.12 1.11 -39.26
C ILE A 13 -9.91 2.42 -39.23
N THR A 14 -10.53 2.79 -40.35
CA THR A 14 -11.19 4.09 -40.44
C THR A 14 -12.49 4.12 -39.62
N PRO A 15 -12.87 5.26 -39.01
CA PRO A 15 -14.13 5.39 -38.28
C PRO A 15 -15.36 5.03 -39.11
N GLU A 16 -15.34 5.30 -40.41
CA GLU A 16 -16.40 4.95 -41.36
C GLU A 16 -16.54 3.44 -41.46
N THR A 17 -15.41 2.73 -41.47
CA THR A 17 -15.39 1.26 -41.50
C THR A 17 -15.94 0.69 -40.19
N VAL A 18 -15.49 1.18 -39.03
CA VAL A 18 -16.02 0.75 -37.73
C VAL A 18 -17.53 0.98 -37.67
N THR A 19 -18.00 2.15 -38.12
CA THR A 19 -19.42 2.53 -38.15
C THR A 19 -20.22 1.61 -39.09
N ALA A 20 -19.72 1.35 -40.30
CA ALA A 20 -20.38 0.49 -41.29
C ALA A 20 -20.55 -0.96 -40.79
N TRP A 21 -19.61 -1.44 -39.97
CA TRP A 21 -19.65 -2.79 -39.39
C TRP A 21 -20.35 -2.87 -38.03
N SER A 22 -20.59 -1.75 -37.35
CA SER A 22 -21.31 -1.67 -36.06
C SER A 22 -22.84 -1.77 -36.20
N ARG A 23 -23.33 -2.64 -37.10
CA ARG A 23 -24.77 -2.82 -37.43
C ARG A 23 -25.65 -3.01 -36.19
N ARG A 24 -25.16 -3.77 -35.20
CA ARG A 24 -25.89 -4.07 -33.97
C ARG A 24 -26.05 -2.84 -33.08
N SER A 25 -25.01 -2.03 -32.91
CA SER A 25 -25.07 -0.81 -32.11
C SER A 25 -26.00 0.21 -32.76
N SER A 26 -25.97 0.32 -34.10
CA SER A 26 -26.88 1.19 -34.85
C SER A 26 -28.33 0.71 -34.76
N GLN A 27 -28.60 -0.58 -34.93
CA GLN A 27 -29.96 -1.16 -34.77
C GLN A 27 -30.52 -0.97 -33.35
N LEU A 28 -29.67 -1.10 -32.32
CA LEU A 28 -30.08 -0.86 -30.94
C LEU A 28 -30.40 0.61 -30.68
N ARG A 29 -29.60 1.54 -31.20
CA ARG A 29 -29.84 2.98 -31.07
C ARG A 29 -31.07 3.43 -31.85
N GLU A 30 -31.28 2.92 -33.06
CA GLU A 30 -32.45 3.21 -33.89
C GLU A 30 -33.74 2.65 -33.25
N SER A 31 -33.70 1.41 -32.76
CA SER A 31 -34.81 0.83 -32.00
C SER A 31 -35.08 1.57 -30.69
N ALA A 32 -34.03 2.00 -29.98
CA ALA A 32 -34.18 2.80 -28.77
C ALA A 32 -34.80 4.18 -29.07
N ALA A 33 -34.38 4.85 -30.15
CA ALA A 33 -34.92 6.15 -30.56
C ALA A 33 -36.40 6.08 -30.97
N GLY A 34 -36.84 4.96 -31.58
CA GLY A 34 -38.23 4.78 -32.01
C GLY A 34 -39.17 4.26 -30.91
N ASN A 35 -38.67 3.53 -29.91
CA ASN A 35 -39.50 2.75 -29.00
C ASN A 35 -39.34 3.09 -27.51
N LEU A 36 -38.43 3.99 -27.12
CA LEU A 36 -38.14 4.29 -25.72
C LEU A 36 -38.23 5.80 -25.46
N THR A 37 -38.95 6.19 -24.41
CA THR A 37 -38.95 7.55 -23.87
C THR A 37 -37.69 7.78 -23.04
N LEU A 38 -36.86 8.73 -23.46
CA LEU A 38 -35.67 9.16 -22.74
C LEU A 38 -36.10 10.12 -21.62
N VAL A 39 -35.87 9.71 -20.36
CA VAL A 39 -36.03 10.59 -19.20
C VAL A 39 -34.60 10.91 -18.73
N ASP A 40 -34.25 12.19 -18.79
CA ASP A 40 -32.97 12.79 -18.36
C ASP A 40 -31.71 12.62 -19.24
N GLY A 41 -31.84 12.69 -20.57
CA GLY A 41 -30.69 12.94 -21.46
C GLY A 41 -30.85 12.48 -22.90
N GLU A 42 -29.92 12.91 -23.77
CA GLU A 42 -29.89 12.59 -25.22
C GLU A 42 -29.60 11.10 -25.53
N ASN A 43 -29.22 10.28 -24.55
CA ASN A 43 -28.77 8.90 -24.77
C ASN A 43 -29.53 7.86 -23.91
N PRO A 44 -29.86 6.67 -24.47
CA PRO A 44 -30.57 5.60 -23.76
C PRO A 44 -29.71 4.93 -22.67
N SER A 45 -30.34 4.58 -21.54
CA SER A 45 -29.68 3.90 -20.42
C SER A 45 -29.26 2.45 -20.74
N PRO A 46 -28.33 1.85 -19.97
CA PRO A 46 -27.91 0.45 -20.16
C PRO A 46 -29.06 -0.57 -20.05
N ALA A 47 -30.04 -0.33 -19.16
CA ALA A 47 -31.21 -1.19 -19.00
C ALA A 47 -32.14 -1.12 -20.22
N GLN A 48 -32.32 0.07 -20.78
CA GLN A 48 -33.08 0.33 -21.99
C GLN A 48 -32.44 -0.33 -23.22
N LEU A 49 -31.12 -0.23 -23.37
CA LEU A 49 -30.36 -0.94 -24.41
C LEU A 49 -30.44 -2.46 -24.26
N GLY A 50 -30.42 -2.98 -23.02
CA GLY A 50 -30.61 -4.40 -22.73
C GLY A 50 -32.00 -4.93 -23.11
N ALA A 51 -33.05 -4.13 -22.93
CA ALA A 51 -34.41 -4.46 -23.36
C ALA A 51 -34.56 -4.44 -24.89
N ALA A 52 -34.03 -3.39 -25.55
CA ALA A 52 -33.98 -3.30 -27.01
C ALA A 52 -33.21 -4.49 -27.62
N GLN A 53 -32.13 -4.93 -26.98
CA GLN A 53 -31.35 -6.10 -27.40
C GLN A 53 -32.14 -7.40 -27.34
N LYS A 54 -33.01 -7.60 -26.36
CA LYS A 54 -33.86 -8.79 -26.29
C LYS A 54 -34.94 -8.76 -27.38
N ALA A 55 -35.50 -7.59 -27.67
CA ALA A 55 -36.56 -7.41 -28.66
C ALA A 55 -36.07 -7.51 -30.12
N THR A 56 -34.84 -7.08 -30.42
CA THR A 56 -34.29 -6.98 -31.78
C THR A 56 -33.41 -8.16 -32.20
N ARG A 57 -33.20 -9.15 -31.33
CA ARG A 57 -32.28 -10.25 -31.58
C ARG A 57 -32.85 -11.25 -32.60
N ALA A 58 -32.44 -11.10 -33.86
CA ALA A 58 -32.58 -12.17 -34.85
C ALA A 58 -31.78 -13.42 -34.44
N ALA A 59 -32.27 -14.60 -34.83
CA ALA A 59 -31.56 -15.86 -34.64
C ALA A 59 -30.18 -15.80 -35.30
N LYS A 60 -29.13 -16.29 -34.61
CA LYS A 60 -27.82 -16.42 -35.24
C LYS A 60 -27.95 -17.45 -36.37
N PRO A 61 -27.36 -17.22 -37.55
CA PRO A 61 -27.29 -18.25 -38.57
C PRO A 61 -26.34 -19.36 -38.08
N GLU A 62 -26.88 -20.36 -37.39
CA GLU A 62 -26.15 -21.51 -36.84
C GLU A 62 -25.66 -22.50 -37.92
N GLN A 63 -26.00 -22.24 -39.19
CA GLN A 63 -25.78 -23.16 -40.32
C GLN A 63 -24.63 -22.76 -41.25
N LEU A 64 -23.99 -21.60 -41.06
CA LEU A 64 -22.89 -21.15 -41.94
C LEU A 64 -21.52 -21.59 -41.41
N SER A 65 -20.72 -22.17 -42.28
CA SER A 65 -19.32 -22.48 -41.99
C SER A 65 -18.45 -21.21 -41.92
N PHE A 66 -17.30 -21.31 -41.25
CA PHE A 66 -16.33 -20.20 -41.20
C PHE A 66 -15.83 -19.77 -42.59
N ALA A 67 -15.76 -20.71 -43.55
CA ALA A 67 -15.36 -20.41 -44.92
C ALA A 67 -16.40 -19.53 -45.64
N GLU A 68 -17.69 -19.88 -45.50
CA GLU A 68 -18.80 -19.11 -46.09
C GLU A 68 -18.91 -17.73 -45.46
N LEU A 69 -18.72 -17.62 -44.13
CA LEU A 69 -18.69 -16.32 -43.44
C LEU A 69 -17.57 -15.41 -43.98
N ARG A 70 -16.35 -15.94 -44.18
CA ARG A 70 -15.25 -15.16 -44.76
C ARG A 70 -15.53 -14.75 -46.19
N ALA A 71 -16.14 -15.61 -47.01
CA ALA A 71 -16.50 -15.29 -48.38
C ALA A 71 -17.55 -14.16 -48.40
N ALA A 72 -18.58 -14.26 -47.55
CA ALA A 72 -19.60 -13.23 -47.40
C ALA A 72 -19.00 -11.89 -46.94
N TRP A 73 -18.09 -11.89 -45.96
CA TRP A 73 -17.44 -10.64 -45.51
C TRP A 73 -16.57 -9.99 -46.57
N ARG A 74 -15.87 -10.78 -47.39
CA ARG A 74 -15.06 -10.25 -48.50
C ARG A 74 -15.91 -9.66 -49.63
N ALA A 75 -17.08 -10.24 -49.87
CA ALA A 75 -18.01 -9.78 -50.91
C ALA A 75 -18.93 -8.64 -50.44
N ASP A 76 -18.93 -8.30 -49.15
CA ASP A 76 -19.81 -7.27 -48.60
C ASP A 76 -19.35 -5.88 -49.07
N ALA A 77 -20.29 -5.14 -49.66
CA ALA A 77 -20.05 -3.82 -50.26
C ALA A 77 -19.52 -2.77 -49.28
N ARG A 78 -19.67 -2.97 -47.96
CA ARG A 78 -19.10 -2.08 -46.94
C ARG A 78 -17.57 -2.12 -46.92
N GLY A 79 -16.96 -3.22 -47.38
CA GLY A 79 -15.51 -3.38 -47.47
C GLY A 79 -14.77 -3.21 -46.13
N LEU A 80 -13.45 -3.05 -46.21
CA LEU A 80 -12.56 -2.79 -45.07
C LEU A 80 -11.64 -1.62 -45.47
N GLY A 81 -11.93 -0.42 -44.96
CA GLY A 81 -11.06 0.73 -45.14
C GLY A 81 -9.87 0.66 -44.21
N ILE A 82 -8.67 0.63 -44.79
CA ILE A 82 -7.41 0.64 -44.04
C ILE A 82 -6.60 1.86 -44.47
N ASP A 83 -6.29 2.73 -43.50
CA ASP A 83 -5.32 3.80 -43.65
C ASP A 83 -3.92 3.26 -43.31
N ASP A 84 -3.19 2.88 -44.36
CA ASP A 84 -1.84 2.34 -44.26
C ASP A 84 -0.84 3.35 -43.65
N ALA A 85 -1.02 4.65 -43.90
CA ALA A 85 -0.15 5.69 -43.37
C ALA A 85 -0.36 5.89 -41.87
N ALA A 86 -1.63 5.93 -41.42
CA ALA A 86 -1.95 5.96 -39.99
C ALA A 86 -1.46 4.70 -39.27
N ARG A 87 -1.61 3.53 -39.89
CA ARG A 87 -1.09 2.26 -39.35
C ARG A 87 0.42 2.29 -39.19
N TRP A 88 1.15 2.73 -40.21
CA TRP A 88 2.62 2.81 -40.16
C TRP A 88 3.11 3.81 -39.11
N LYS A 89 2.51 5.00 -39.08
CA LYS A 89 2.82 6.03 -38.08
C LYS A 89 2.58 5.54 -36.65
N ALA A 90 1.46 4.85 -36.40
CA ALA A 90 1.16 4.28 -35.09
C ALA A 90 2.17 3.20 -34.69
N ARG A 91 2.59 2.36 -35.64
CA ARG A 91 3.62 1.33 -35.42
C ARG A 91 4.97 1.95 -35.07
N GLU A 92 5.43 2.94 -35.83
CA GLU A 92 6.68 3.66 -35.55
C GLU A 92 6.64 4.37 -34.19
N ALA A 93 5.53 5.04 -33.87
CA ALA A 93 5.34 5.67 -32.56
C ALA A 93 5.44 4.65 -31.42
N ARG A 94 4.79 3.48 -31.56
CA ARG A 94 4.87 2.40 -30.55
C ARG A 94 6.28 1.85 -30.39
N ARG A 95 7.02 1.66 -31.49
CA ARG A 95 8.43 1.23 -31.45
C ARG A 95 9.33 2.26 -30.78
N LYS A 96 9.15 3.54 -31.10
CA LYS A 96 9.92 4.64 -30.50
C LYS A 96 9.63 4.81 -29.00
N ALA A 97 8.40 4.55 -28.57
CA ALA A 97 8.00 4.59 -27.17
C ALA A 97 8.42 3.32 -26.39
N SER A 98 8.66 2.21 -27.08
CA SER A 98 9.08 0.95 -26.46
C SER A 98 10.54 1.00 -26.04
N CYS A 99 10.86 0.31 -24.93
CA CYS A 99 12.24 0.08 -24.54
C CYS A 99 12.86 -0.98 -25.46
N PRO A 100 14.15 -0.87 -25.85
CA PRO A 100 14.79 -1.89 -26.69
C PRO A 100 14.95 -3.26 -26.01
N ALA A 101 14.93 -3.31 -24.67
CA ALA A 101 15.03 -4.54 -23.90
C ALA A 101 14.33 -4.37 -22.54
N LEU A 102 14.04 -5.49 -21.86
CA LEU A 102 13.68 -5.45 -20.44
C LEU A 102 14.87 -4.93 -19.64
N ASP A 103 14.67 -3.84 -18.90
CA ASP A 103 15.67 -3.22 -18.04
C ASP A 103 15.35 -3.52 -16.58
N ARG A 104 16.25 -4.24 -15.90
CA ARG A 104 16.10 -4.61 -14.49
C ARG A 104 15.88 -3.39 -13.59
N ARG A 105 16.46 -2.23 -13.90
CA ARG A 105 16.25 -0.99 -13.12
C ARG A 105 14.82 -0.47 -13.28
N ARG A 106 14.26 -0.53 -14.49
CA ARG A 106 12.87 -0.13 -14.75
C ARG A 106 11.89 -1.10 -14.09
N LEU A 107 12.17 -2.39 -14.14
CA LEU A 107 11.37 -3.40 -13.47
C LEU A 107 11.40 -3.20 -11.94
N ALA A 108 12.58 -2.94 -11.38
CA ALA A 108 12.71 -2.61 -9.96
C ALA A 108 11.94 -1.34 -9.60
N ALA A 109 12.03 -0.27 -10.41
CA ALA A 109 11.29 0.97 -10.18
C ALA A 109 9.77 0.80 -10.33
N ALA A 110 9.32 -0.05 -11.25
CA ALA A 110 7.91 -0.39 -11.39
C ALA A 110 7.41 -1.20 -10.18
N ALA A 111 8.25 -2.09 -9.66
CA ALA A 111 7.93 -2.86 -8.48
C ALA A 111 7.98 -2.05 -7.17
N GLU A 112 8.68 -0.90 -7.14
CA GLU A 112 8.60 0.05 -6.02
C GLU A 112 7.18 0.59 -5.82
N GLN A 113 6.36 0.62 -6.88
CA GLN A 113 4.95 1.01 -6.83
C GLN A 113 4.04 -0.08 -6.24
N ILE A 114 4.58 -1.27 -5.93
CA ILE A 114 3.83 -2.29 -5.21
C ILE A 114 3.79 -1.88 -3.73
N ASP A 115 2.58 -1.54 -3.28
CA ASP A 115 2.31 -1.20 -1.88
C ASP A 115 2.32 -2.43 -0.95
N LYS A 116 2.39 -3.65 -1.51
CA LYS A 116 2.43 -4.92 -0.78
C LYS A 116 3.88 -5.39 -0.55
N ALA A 117 4.21 -5.79 0.68
CA ALA A 117 5.51 -6.39 1.00
C ALA A 117 5.67 -7.83 0.48
N ALA A 118 4.54 -8.54 0.35
CA ALA A 118 4.45 -9.86 -0.25
C ALA A 118 3.37 -9.85 -1.34
N PHE A 119 3.69 -10.37 -2.50
CA PHE A 119 2.81 -10.35 -3.66
C PHE A 119 2.83 -11.71 -4.37
N THR A 120 1.82 -11.95 -5.20
CA THR A 120 1.68 -13.20 -5.96
C THR A 120 2.55 -13.17 -7.21
N ARG A 121 2.76 -14.33 -7.82
CA ARG A 121 3.41 -14.40 -9.14
C ARG A 121 2.65 -13.59 -10.20
N ALA A 122 1.31 -13.54 -10.13
CA ALA A 122 0.49 -12.78 -11.08
C ALA A 122 0.75 -11.27 -10.99
N ASP A 123 0.95 -10.73 -9.78
CA ASP A 123 1.31 -9.32 -9.59
C ASP A 123 2.66 -9.01 -10.30
N LEU A 124 3.66 -9.89 -10.21
CA LEU A 124 4.93 -9.71 -10.94
C LEU A 124 4.77 -9.82 -12.46
N VAL A 125 3.96 -10.77 -12.93
CA VAL A 125 3.67 -10.94 -14.36
C VAL A 125 3.02 -9.68 -14.94
N GLU A 126 2.11 -9.04 -14.20
CA GLU A 126 1.47 -7.79 -14.62
C GLU A 126 2.50 -6.67 -14.78
N ILE A 127 3.37 -6.50 -13.79
CA ILE A 127 4.39 -5.44 -13.77
C ILE A 127 5.42 -5.62 -14.87
N VAL A 128 5.96 -6.84 -15.00
CA VAL A 128 6.91 -7.16 -16.07
C VAL A 128 6.24 -7.05 -17.43
N GLY A 129 5.01 -7.54 -17.53
CA GLY A 129 4.18 -7.50 -18.75
C GLY A 129 3.96 -6.09 -19.26
N ALA A 130 3.71 -5.14 -18.36
CA ALA A 130 3.56 -3.72 -18.69
C ALA A 130 4.83 -3.08 -19.27
N GLN A 131 6.00 -3.67 -19.01
CA GLN A 131 7.32 -3.17 -19.44
C GLN A 131 7.90 -3.94 -20.64
N LEU A 132 7.13 -4.87 -21.23
CA LEU A 132 7.64 -5.72 -22.30
C LEU A 132 8.02 -4.90 -23.56
N PRO A 133 9.20 -5.19 -24.15
CA PRO A 133 9.57 -4.66 -25.45
C PRO A 133 8.61 -5.15 -26.54
N VAL A 134 8.44 -4.32 -27.58
CA VAL A 134 7.70 -4.72 -28.78
C VAL A 134 8.65 -5.29 -29.82
N ASP A 135 8.13 -6.15 -30.71
CA ASP A 135 8.89 -6.77 -31.81
C ASP A 135 10.15 -7.55 -31.35
N THR A 136 10.00 -8.35 -30.30
CA THR A 136 11.06 -9.19 -29.73
C THR A 136 11.25 -10.49 -30.52
N GLU A 137 12.49 -10.99 -30.58
CA GLU A 137 12.79 -12.31 -31.17
C GLU A 137 12.24 -13.45 -30.30
N GLN A 138 12.27 -13.27 -28.98
CA GLN A 138 11.72 -14.22 -28.02
C GLN A 138 10.22 -13.97 -27.79
N SER A 139 9.50 -15.03 -27.45
CA SER A 139 8.07 -14.89 -27.11
C SER A 139 7.89 -14.02 -25.86
N PRO A 140 6.86 -13.15 -25.81
CA PRO A 140 6.54 -12.35 -24.62
C PRO A 140 6.45 -13.16 -23.34
N ARG A 141 5.86 -14.36 -23.42
CA ARG A 141 5.75 -15.27 -22.28
C ARG A 141 7.12 -15.66 -21.74
N LEU A 142 8.05 -16.09 -22.60
CA LEU A 142 9.39 -16.49 -22.17
C LEU A 142 10.13 -15.34 -21.48
N LEU A 143 10.02 -14.12 -22.03
CA LEU A 143 10.63 -12.93 -21.45
C LEU A 143 10.08 -12.59 -20.07
N VAL A 144 8.76 -12.68 -19.90
CA VAL A 144 8.12 -12.46 -18.60
C VAL A 144 8.57 -13.52 -17.60
N GLU A 145 8.47 -14.80 -17.92
CA GLU A 145 8.81 -15.89 -16.99
C GLU A 145 10.27 -15.77 -16.54
N ALA A 146 11.19 -15.53 -17.46
CA ALA A 146 12.61 -15.36 -17.15
C ALA A 146 12.87 -14.16 -16.23
N ALA A 147 12.20 -13.03 -16.46
CA ALA A 147 12.36 -11.83 -15.61
C ALA A 147 11.72 -12.00 -14.22
N VAL A 148 10.55 -12.64 -14.15
CA VAL A 148 9.89 -12.95 -12.87
C VAL A 148 10.75 -13.90 -12.04
N ASP A 149 11.39 -14.89 -12.67
CA ASP A 149 12.27 -15.84 -11.98
C ASP A 149 13.61 -15.21 -11.54
N ASP A 150 14.15 -14.24 -12.29
CA ASP A 150 15.36 -13.49 -11.89
C ASP A 150 15.09 -12.52 -10.72
N MET A 151 13.90 -11.93 -10.66
CA MET A 151 13.57 -10.88 -9.68
C MET A 151 12.90 -11.40 -8.41
N GLY A 152 12.03 -12.41 -8.54
CA GLY A 152 11.16 -12.87 -7.46
C GLY A 152 11.89 -13.77 -6.47
N ILE A 153 11.92 -13.36 -5.20
CA ILE A 153 12.35 -14.21 -4.08
C ILE A 153 11.12 -14.81 -3.44
N ARG A 154 10.99 -16.13 -3.50
CA ARG A 154 9.83 -16.84 -2.96
C ARG A 154 9.87 -16.88 -1.42
N LEU A 155 8.81 -16.40 -0.78
CA LEU A 155 8.63 -16.38 0.68
C LEU A 155 7.96 -17.64 1.23
N THR A 156 7.03 -18.23 0.49
CA THR A 156 6.27 -19.42 0.93
C THR A 156 6.74 -20.69 0.22
N ALA A 157 6.44 -21.84 0.80
CA ALA A 157 6.67 -23.12 0.11
C ALA A 157 5.90 -23.16 -1.23
N GLY A 158 6.43 -23.94 -2.17
CA GLY A 158 5.77 -24.16 -3.46
C GLY A 158 4.33 -24.65 -3.29
N ARG A 159 3.46 -24.21 -4.20
CA ARG A 159 2.02 -24.49 -4.13
C ARG A 159 1.74 -25.99 -4.23
N GLN A 160 0.97 -26.52 -3.29
CA GLN A 160 0.40 -27.86 -3.33
C GLN A 160 -0.91 -27.90 -4.15
N PRO A 161 -1.32 -29.06 -4.71
CA PRO A 161 -2.51 -29.15 -5.58
C PRO A 161 -3.82 -28.66 -4.95
N HIS A 162 -3.96 -28.81 -3.62
CA HIS A 162 -5.16 -28.40 -2.88
C HIS A 162 -5.16 -26.91 -2.48
N GLN A 163 -4.04 -26.21 -2.68
CA GLN A 163 -3.90 -24.81 -2.32
C GLN A 163 -4.40 -23.92 -3.46
N ARG A 164 -5.05 -22.81 -3.10
CA ARG A 164 -5.59 -21.84 -4.05
C ARG A 164 -4.47 -21.01 -4.71
N GLU A 165 -4.81 -20.40 -5.84
CA GLU A 165 -4.00 -19.36 -6.46
C GLU A 165 -3.77 -18.22 -5.45
N GLY A 166 -2.54 -17.71 -5.35
CA GLY A 166 -2.12 -16.75 -4.32
C GLY A 166 -1.45 -17.33 -3.08
N HIS A 167 -1.32 -18.66 -2.96
CA HIS A 167 -0.54 -19.28 -1.87
C HIS A 167 0.98 -19.05 -2.00
N GLU A 168 1.48 -18.97 -3.24
CA GLU A 168 2.87 -18.64 -3.51
C GLU A 168 3.05 -17.13 -3.44
N LEU A 169 3.74 -16.71 -2.39
CA LEU A 169 4.09 -15.32 -2.14
C LEU A 169 5.56 -15.12 -2.48
N PHE A 170 5.83 -13.99 -3.10
CA PHE A 170 7.14 -13.53 -3.49
C PHE A 170 7.40 -12.15 -2.89
N THR A 171 8.67 -11.83 -2.72
CA THR A 171 9.20 -10.50 -2.46
C THR A 171 10.31 -10.20 -3.46
N LEU A 172 10.92 -9.03 -3.37
CA LEU A 172 12.08 -8.65 -4.18
C LEU A 172 13.34 -8.50 -3.33
N ASP A 173 14.49 -8.71 -3.95
CA ASP A 173 15.81 -8.42 -3.39
C ASP A 173 15.88 -7.01 -2.78
N ARG A 174 15.27 -6.04 -3.45
CA ARG A 174 15.23 -4.65 -3.01
C ARG A 174 14.37 -4.44 -1.76
N ILE A 175 13.22 -5.11 -1.65
CA ILE A 175 12.34 -5.00 -0.47
C ILE A 175 13.06 -5.56 0.75
N LEU A 176 13.68 -6.74 0.61
CA LEU A 176 14.52 -7.33 1.68
C LEU A 176 15.70 -6.43 2.04
N ALA A 177 16.32 -5.77 1.05
CA ALA A 177 17.41 -4.83 1.30
C ALA A 177 16.93 -3.55 2.00
N GLU A 178 15.68 -3.10 1.77
CA GLU A 178 15.08 -1.98 2.50
C GLU A 178 14.82 -2.35 3.97
N GLU A 179 14.22 -3.51 4.22
CA GLU A 179 13.98 -4.05 5.57
C GLU A 179 15.31 -4.27 6.33
N SER A 180 16.30 -4.87 5.67
CA SER A 180 17.63 -5.11 6.25
C SER A 180 18.30 -3.80 6.69
N ARG A 181 18.14 -2.72 5.92
CA ARG A 181 18.67 -1.39 6.31
C ARG A 181 17.98 -0.81 7.53
N VAL A 182 16.70 -1.13 7.78
CA VAL A 182 16.04 -0.74 9.03
C VAL A 182 16.62 -1.54 10.20
N LEU A 183 16.81 -2.85 10.00
CA LEU A 183 17.41 -3.73 11.02
C LEU A 183 18.87 -3.35 11.35
N GLU A 184 19.64 -2.84 10.40
CA GLU A 184 20.99 -2.31 10.67
C GLU A 184 20.96 -1.04 11.55
N LEU A 185 19.89 -0.24 11.47
CA LEU A 185 19.77 1.03 12.21
C LEU A 185 19.27 0.84 13.64
N VAL A 186 18.48 -0.20 13.91
CA VAL A 186 17.88 -0.41 15.24
C VAL A 186 18.91 -0.81 16.30
N ASP A 187 20.04 -1.38 15.87
CA ASP A 187 21.15 -1.73 16.75
C ASP A 187 22.01 -0.51 17.18
N ALA A 188 21.68 0.70 16.73
CA ALA A 188 22.40 1.90 17.12
C ALA A 188 22.21 2.20 18.62
N GLN A 189 23.32 2.42 19.33
CA GLN A 189 23.33 2.79 20.74
C GLN A 189 24.09 4.09 21.00
N ASP A 190 23.64 4.84 22.01
CA ASP A 190 24.42 5.91 22.61
C ASP A 190 24.12 6.00 24.12
N PHE A 191 25.14 6.17 24.95
CA PHE A 191 24.96 6.35 26.40
C PHE A 191 24.19 7.63 26.73
N SER A 192 24.26 8.65 25.87
CA SER A 192 23.49 9.90 26.03
C SER A 192 22.00 9.72 25.79
N ALA A 193 21.56 8.56 25.28
CA ALA A 193 20.16 8.25 25.02
C ALA A 193 19.39 7.93 26.32
N ALA A 194 20.07 7.55 27.40
CA ALA A 194 19.43 7.30 28.68
C ALA A 194 18.82 8.59 29.23
N LEU A 195 17.57 8.52 29.69
CA LEU A 195 16.84 9.66 30.22
C LEU A 195 17.05 9.78 31.73
N TRP A 196 17.08 11.01 32.24
CA TRP A 196 17.23 11.25 33.67
C TRP A 196 15.89 11.09 34.42
N VAL A 197 15.74 9.92 35.04
CA VAL A 197 14.62 9.58 35.93
C VAL A 197 14.83 10.17 37.33
N ARG A 198 13.80 10.80 37.90
CA ARG A 198 13.74 11.27 39.29
C ARG A 198 12.66 10.51 40.06
N GLU A 199 12.81 10.53 41.38
CA GLU A 199 11.75 10.07 42.29
C GLU A 199 10.46 10.86 42.02
N GLY A 200 9.33 10.15 41.91
CA GLY A 200 8.02 10.74 41.63
C GLY A 200 7.58 10.75 40.16
N ASP A 201 8.49 10.57 39.19
CA ASP A 201 8.15 10.70 37.75
C ASP A 201 7.13 9.69 37.25
N MET A 202 7.03 8.56 37.94
CA MET A 202 6.29 7.39 37.50
C MET A 202 5.16 7.04 38.48
N ASP A 203 4.86 7.91 39.44
CA ASP A 203 3.89 7.65 40.51
C ASP A 203 2.45 7.55 39.98
N ALA A 204 2.16 8.24 38.89
CA ALA A 204 0.88 8.18 38.20
C ALA A 204 0.77 7.04 37.17
N LEU A 205 1.82 6.22 36.99
CA LEU A 205 1.84 5.11 36.03
C LEU A 205 1.35 3.82 36.67
N SER A 206 0.61 3.02 35.91
CA SER A 206 0.33 1.63 36.31
C SER A 206 1.64 0.82 36.40
N PRO A 207 1.67 -0.34 37.08
CA PRO A 207 2.85 -1.20 37.13
C PRO A 207 3.38 -1.58 35.73
N ASP A 208 2.47 -1.81 34.78
CA ASP A 208 2.80 -2.16 33.40
C ASP A 208 3.46 -0.99 32.65
N GLN A 209 2.87 0.20 32.79
CA GLN A 209 3.41 1.44 32.20
C GLN A 209 4.75 1.82 32.83
N ARG A 210 4.87 1.70 34.16
CA ARG A 210 6.09 1.98 34.89
C ARG A 210 7.23 1.10 34.39
N ARG A 211 7.03 -0.22 34.27
CA ARG A 211 8.04 -1.15 33.72
C ARG A 211 8.50 -0.71 32.32
N ALA A 212 7.56 -0.43 31.42
CA ALA A 212 7.88 -0.02 30.06
C ALA A 212 8.66 1.30 30.03
N VAL A 213 8.21 2.32 30.77
CA VAL A 213 8.86 3.63 30.87
C VAL A 213 10.24 3.53 31.51
N GLU A 214 10.42 2.75 32.58
CA GLU A 214 11.71 2.51 33.24
C GLU A 214 12.72 1.90 32.25
N ASN A 215 12.30 0.84 31.54
CA ASN A 215 13.15 0.19 30.55
C ASN A 215 13.52 1.13 29.40
N ILE A 216 12.56 1.87 28.84
CA ILE A 216 12.80 2.84 27.76
C ILE A 216 13.71 3.96 28.24
N ALA A 217 13.49 4.48 29.46
CA ALA A 217 14.28 5.57 30.01
C ALA A 217 15.75 5.15 30.23
N ALA A 218 15.98 3.98 30.83
CA ALA A 218 17.34 3.48 31.14
C ALA A 218 18.11 2.97 29.91
N SER A 219 17.41 2.62 28.83
CA SER A 219 18.02 1.98 27.67
C SER A 219 18.96 2.89 26.87
N THR A 220 20.08 2.33 26.39
CA THR A 220 21.05 3.01 25.51
C THR A 220 20.72 2.86 24.03
N TRP A 221 19.78 1.99 23.67
CA TRP A 221 19.35 1.84 22.28
C TRP A 221 18.66 3.11 21.79
N LEU A 222 19.03 3.57 20.60
CA LEU A 222 18.45 4.76 20.00
C LEU A 222 17.06 4.48 19.44
N VAL A 223 16.74 3.26 19.04
CA VAL A 223 15.42 2.89 18.53
C VAL A 223 14.65 2.07 19.56
N GLN A 224 13.51 2.59 20.00
CA GLN A 224 12.70 2.00 21.06
C GLN A 224 11.29 1.71 20.54
N PRO A 225 10.95 0.46 20.19
CA PRO A 225 9.57 0.09 19.90
C PRO A 225 8.75 -0.03 21.19
N LEU A 226 7.56 0.57 21.18
CA LEU A 226 6.55 0.43 22.23
C LEU A 226 5.22 0.05 21.58
N SER A 227 4.86 -1.22 21.69
CA SER A 227 3.54 -1.71 21.29
C SER A 227 2.50 -1.33 22.36
N ALA A 228 1.58 -0.44 22.01
CA ALA A 228 0.58 0.09 22.92
C ALA A 228 -0.80 0.05 22.25
N PRO A 229 -1.66 -0.94 22.61
CA PRO A 229 -3.03 -1.02 22.11
C PRO A 229 -3.84 0.22 22.48
N ALA A 230 -4.93 0.45 21.73
CA ALA A 230 -5.87 1.52 22.03
C ALA A 230 -6.34 1.43 23.49
N GLY A 231 -6.23 2.55 24.21
CA GLY A 231 -6.64 2.63 25.61
C GLY A 231 -5.64 2.09 26.63
N ALA A 232 -4.44 1.63 26.23
CA ALA A 232 -3.42 1.12 27.17
C ALA A 232 -2.66 2.19 27.98
N GLY A 233 -3.06 3.46 27.86
CA GLY A 233 -2.44 4.60 28.55
C GLY A 233 -1.11 5.04 27.94
N LYS A 234 -1.01 4.93 26.61
CA LYS A 234 0.06 5.52 25.77
C LYS A 234 0.35 6.98 26.15
N THR A 235 -0.70 7.81 26.23
CA THR A 235 -0.59 9.23 26.57
C THR A 235 0.16 9.48 27.88
N THR A 236 -0.18 8.74 28.95
CA THR A 236 0.44 8.93 30.27
C THR A 236 1.91 8.53 30.24
N SER A 237 2.22 7.42 29.55
CA SER A 237 3.60 6.93 29.38
C SER A 237 4.45 7.89 28.56
N LEU A 238 3.92 8.40 27.44
CA LEU A 238 4.58 9.40 26.59
C LEU A 238 4.86 10.70 27.35
N ARG A 239 3.90 11.19 28.14
CA ARG A 239 4.07 12.39 28.96
C ARG A 239 5.20 12.21 29.98
N ALA A 240 5.28 11.06 30.64
CA ALA A 240 6.35 10.77 31.59
C ALA A 240 7.73 10.80 30.91
N LEU A 241 7.87 10.11 29.77
CA LEU A 241 9.11 10.11 28.98
C LEU A 241 9.48 11.51 28.47
N ALA A 242 8.51 12.29 28.00
CA ALA A 242 8.73 13.66 27.56
C ALA A 242 9.22 14.56 28.72
N VAL A 243 8.66 14.42 29.92
CA VAL A 243 9.13 15.14 31.12
C VAL A 243 10.56 14.77 31.47
N MET A 244 10.93 13.48 31.38
CA MET A 244 12.30 13.03 31.63
C MET A 244 13.28 13.57 30.59
N ALA A 245 12.91 13.53 29.30
CA ALA A 245 13.75 14.01 28.21
C ALA A 245 14.07 15.52 28.30
N ARG A 246 13.08 16.35 28.63
CA ARG A 246 13.23 17.82 28.77
C ARG A 246 14.25 18.26 29.83
N ARG A 247 14.66 17.36 30.73
CA ARG A 247 15.64 17.68 31.78
C ARG A 247 17.06 17.71 31.27
N SER A 248 17.34 17.05 30.16
CA SER A 248 18.62 17.12 29.50
C SER A 248 18.78 18.50 28.86
N HIS A 249 19.94 19.13 29.04
CA HIS A 249 20.19 20.53 28.70
C HIS A 249 19.74 20.91 27.28
N GLY A 250 18.62 21.64 27.17
CA GLY A 250 18.10 22.15 25.90
C GLY A 250 17.45 21.09 25.01
N ALA A 251 17.24 19.87 25.51
CA ALA A 251 16.59 18.80 24.78
C ALA A 251 15.14 19.15 24.46
N ARG A 252 14.74 18.82 23.23
CA ARG A 252 13.38 18.99 22.73
C ARG A 252 12.75 17.63 22.50
N VAL A 253 11.44 17.56 22.71
CA VAL A 253 10.65 16.38 22.38
C VAL A 253 9.87 16.64 21.10
N PHE A 254 10.23 15.93 20.05
CA PHE A 254 9.54 15.97 18.77
C PHE A 254 8.45 14.90 18.74
N VAL A 255 7.28 15.24 18.20
CA VAL A 255 6.22 14.28 17.91
C VAL A 255 6.00 14.22 16.41
N LEU A 256 6.07 13.02 15.87
CA LEU A 256 5.85 12.70 14.47
C LEU A 256 4.66 11.76 14.39
N ALA A 257 3.72 12.03 13.48
CA ALA A 257 2.62 11.10 13.22
C ALA A 257 2.22 11.11 11.73
N PRO A 258 1.52 10.07 11.24
CA PRO A 258 1.06 10.02 9.84
C PRO A 258 0.09 11.14 9.47
N THR A 259 -0.68 11.66 10.44
CA THR A 259 -1.71 12.70 10.22
C THR A 259 -1.50 13.90 11.13
N GLY A 260 -1.82 15.10 10.63
CA GLY A 260 -1.72 16.33 11.42
C GLY A 260 -2.63 16.30 12.66
N THR A 261 -3.80 15.66 12.58
CA THR A 261 -4.69 15.49 13.73
C THR A 261 -4.06 14.66 14.85
N ALA A 262 -3.33 13.59 14.52
CA ALA A 262 -2.62 12.80 15.52
C ALA A 262 -1.50 13.62 16.19
N VAL A 263 -0.78 14.43 15.41
CA VAL A 263 0.22 15.39 15.94
C VAL A 263 -0.42 16.37 16.92
N ASP A 264 -1.51 17.03 16.53
CA ASP A 264 -2.22 18.01 17.35
C ASP A 264 -2.71 17.42 18.67
N VAL A 265 -3.24 16.20 18.64
CA VAL A 265 -3.69 15.49 19.84
C VAL A 265 -2.52 15.18 20.76
N ALA A 266 -1.43 14.61 20.23
CA ALA A 266 -0.28 14.24 21.02
C ALA A 266 0.39 15.48 21.68
N LEU A 267 0.51 16.60 20.95
CA LEU A 267 0.99 17.86 21.51
C LEU A 267 0.07 18.39 22.62
N ARG A 268 -1.25 18.41 22.38
CA ARG A 268 -2.24 18.86 23.39
C ARG A 268 -2.21 18.00 24.66
N GLU A 269 -1.94 16.71 24.51
CA GLU A 269 -1.81 15.79 25.63
C GLU A 269 -0.44 15.85 26.33
N GLY A 270 0.49 16.66 25.83
CA GLY A 270 1.81 16.92 26.43
C GLY A 270 2.87 15.87 26.09
N ALA A 271 2.68 15.11 25.01
CA ALA A 271 3.62 14.09 24.55
C ALA A 271 4.90 14.67 23.89
N GLY A 272 4.91 15.95 23.54
CA GLY A 272 6.13 16.65 23.11
C GLY A 272 5.95 18.16 22.97
N ASP A 273 6.96 18.81 22.41
CA ASP A 273 7.13 20.26 22.31
C ASP A 273 6.93 20.77 20.88
N VAL A 274 7.37 19.98 19.89
CA VAL A 274 7.31 20.32 18.47
C VAL A 274 6.69 19.16 17.71
N GLY A 275 5.76 19.44 16.81
CA GLY A 275 5.03 18.41 16.07
C GLY A 275 5.16 18.57 14.56
N TYR A 276 5.31 17.45 13.86
CA TYR A 276 5.28 17.41 12.39
C TYR A 276 4.52 16.17 11.92
N THR A 277 3.89 16.26 10.75
CA THR A 277 3.57 15.01 10.05
C THR A 277 4.86 14.31 9.64
N ILE A 278 4.87 12.98 9.51
CA ILE A 278 6.07 12.24 9.08
C ILE A 278 6.57 12.74 7.72
N ALA A 279 5.64 12.97 6.78
CA ALA A 279 5.99 13.50 5.47
C ALA A 279 6.66 14.88 5.55
N GLU A 280 6.15 15.77 6.40
CA GLU A 280 6.72 17.10 6.62
C GLU A 280 8.10 17.01 7.30
N ALA A 281 8.26 16.19 8.34
CA ALA A 281 9.55 16.01 8.99
C ALA A 281 10.61 15.46 8.03
N LEU A 282 10.26 14.47 7.20
CA LEU A 282 11.16 13.94 6.17
C LEU A 282 11.52 15.01 5.13
N HIS A 283 10.56 15.85 4.73
CA HIS A 283 10.81 16.97 3.84
C HIS A 283 11.81 17.97 4.43
N GLU A 284 11.65 18.33 5.71
CA GLU A 284 12.53 19.27 6.40
C GLU A 284 13.91 18.65 6.71
N ILE A 285 13.99 17.34 6.95
CA ILE A 285 15.26 16.59 7.07
C ILE A 285 16.02 16.61 5.75
N ASP A 286 15.36 16.31 4.63
CA ASP A 286 15.99 16.32 3.31
C ASP A 286 16.55 17.70 2.94
N ARG A 287 15.89 18.76 3.40
CA ARG A 287 16.30 20.16 3.21
C ARG A 287 17.31 20.68 4.23
N ALA A 288 17.68 19.85 5.21
CA ALA A 288 18.54 20.22 6.34
C ALA A 288 18.01 21.43 7.15
N THR A 289 16.69 21.61 7.20
CA THR A 289 16.02 22.67 7.98
C THR A 289 15.55 22.15 9.34
N LEU A 290 15.19 20.87 9.45
CA LEU A 290 14.98 20.21 10.74
C LEU A 290 16.32 19.80 11.35
N THR A 291 16.74 20.48 12.41
CA THR A 291 17.96 20.14 13.16
C THR A 291 17.61 19.27 14.36
N LEU A 292 18.18 18.07 14.39
CA LEU A 292 18.13 17.13 15.50
C LEU A 292 19.47 17.16 16.24
N ALA A 293 19.43 17.14 17.57
CA ALA A 293 20.63 17.18 18.41
C ALA A 293 20.63 16.03 19.43
N PRO A 294 21.81 15.58 19.88
CA PRO A 294 21.88 14.62 20.98
C PRO A 294 21.02 15.06 22.18
N PHE A 295 20.48 14.10 22.92
CA PHE A 295 19.50 14.28 24.01
C PHE A 295 18.07 14.65 23.59
N ASP A 296 17.83 15.07 22.35
CA ASP A 296 16.46 15.18 21.84
C ASP A 296 15.75 13.80 21.92
N LEU A 297 14.42 13.82 22.04
CA LEU A 297 13.56 12.64 21.95
C LEU A 297 12.62 12.81 20.76
N VAL A 298 12.61 11.85 19.84
CA VAL A 298 11.64 11.78 18.75
C VAL A 298 10.62 10.70 19.06
N VAL A 299 9.36 11.07 19.21
CA VAL A 299 8.24 10.16 19.38
C VAL A 299 7.52 10.01 18.05
N VAL A 300 7.44 8.79 17.53
CA VAL A 300 6.64 8.45 16.34
C VAL A 300 5.34 7.83 16.80
N ASP A 301 4.28 8.62 16.82
CA ASP A 301 2.92 8.17 17.08
C ASP A 301 2.33 7.47 15.84
N GLU A 302 1.44 6.49 16.05
CA GLU A 302 0.91 5.57 15.06
C GLU A 302 1.98 4.93 14.15
N ALA A 303 3.06 4.45 14.77
CA ALA A 303 4.19 3.84 14.07
C ALA A 303 3.80 2.63 13.18
N ALA A 304 2.70 1.93 13.49
CA ALA A 304 2.17 0.84 12.67
C ALA A 304 1.70 1.29 11.28
N MET A 305 1.34 2.56 11.13
CA MET A 305 0.90 3.17 9.88
C MET A 305 2.04 3.79 9.07
N VAL A 306 3.29 3.64 9.50
CA VAL A 306 4.45 4.20 8.81
C VAL A 306 5.00 3.20 7.80
N GLY A 307 5.19 3.65 6.56
CA GLY A 307 5.83 2.85 5.53
C GLY A 307 7.30 2.54 5.86
N THR A 308 7.78 1.38 5.42
CA THR A 308 9.14 0.90 5.70
C THR A 308 10.21 1.88 5.21
N ASP A 309 10.03 2.51 4.05
CA ASP A 309 10.98 3.50 3.53
C ASP A 309 11.01 4.79 4.36
N ASP A 310 9.85 5.33 4.72
CA ASP A 310 9.75 6.51 5.58
C ASP A 310 10.37 6.26 6.95
N LEU A 311 10.10 5.08 7.54
CA LEU A 311 10.71 4.65 8.79
C LEU A 311 12.24 4.55 8.65
N ARG A 312 12.74 3.93 7.57
CA ARG A 312 14.18 3.84 7.28
C ARG A 312 14.83 5.22 7.19
N ARG A 313 14.21 6.15 6.47
CA ARG A 313 14.72 7.53 6.30
C ARG A 313 14.75 8.29 7.61
N LEU A 314 13.68 8.18 8.39
CA LEU A 314 13.59 8.80 9.71
C LEU A 314 14.64 8.23 10.67
N LEU A 315 14.72 6.90 10.81
CA LEU A 315 15.68 6.25 11.70
C LEU A 315 17.12 6.54 11.29
N LYS A 316 17.41 6.62 9.98
CA LYS A 316 18.74 7.04 9.50
C LYS A 316 19.11 8.44 9.99
N ALA A 317 18.16 9.38 9.94
CA ALA A 317 18.40 10.76 10.37
C ALA A 317 18.57 10.86 11.90
N THR A 318 17.69 10.21 12.67
CA THR A 318 17.73 10.27 14.13
C THR A 318 18.94 9.55 14.72
N THR A 319 19.28 8.36 14.21
CA THR A 319 20.45 7.60 14.67
C THR A 319 21.76 8.32 14.34
N ALA A 320 21.88 8.93 13.15
CA ALA A 320 23.03 9.75 12.79
C ALA A 320 23.19 10.98 13.71
N ALA A 321 22.08 11.55 14.18
CA ALA A 321 22.08 12.66 15.14
C ALA A 321 22.19 12.20 16.61
N LYS A 322 22.30 10.88 16.88
CA LYS A 322 22.33 10.29 18.23
C LYS A 322 21.07 10.63 19.06
N VAL A 323 19.93 10.69 18.38
CA VAL A 323 18.62 11.01 18.97
C VAL A 323 17.87 9.73 19.30
N LYS A 324 17.35 9.65 20.53
CA LYS A 324 16.49 8.55 20.91
C LYS A 324 15.15 8.69 20.19
N THR A 325 14.75 7.64 19.50
CA THR A 325 13.51 7.54 18.72
C THR A 325 12.61 6.48 19.33
N LEU A 326 11.47 6.90 19.84
CA LEU A 326 10.43 6.05 20.40
C LEU A 326 9.34 5.81 19.35
N LEU A 327 9.25 4.59 18.83
CA LEU A 327 8.19 4.18 17.90
C LEU A 327 7.01 3.66 18.71
N VAL A 328 5.84 4.29 18.60
CA VAL A 328 4.66 3.90 19.38
C VAL A 328 3.45 3.70 18.49
N GLY A 329 2.83 2.53 18.61
CA GLY A 329 1.62 2.20 17.88
C GLY A 329 1.06 0.88 18.37
N ASP A 330 -0.06 0.47 17.80
CA ASP A 330 -0.58 -0.87 17.99
C ASP A 330 -0.05 -1.79 16.90
N ALA A 331 0.76 -2.79 17.28
CA ALA A 331 1.35 -3.72 16.33
C ALA A 331 0.31 -4.58 15.58
N HIS A 332 -0.95 -4.61 16.04
CA HIS A 332 -2.05 -5.35 15.43
C HIS A 332 -3.02 -4.45 14.64
N GLN A 333 -2.80 -3.13 14.61
CA GLN A 333 -3.56 -2.24 13.73
C GLN A 333 -3.19 -2.45 12.26
N LEU A 334 -4.08 -2.04 11.36
CA LEU A 334 -3.91 -2.19 9.92
C LEU A 334 -2.61 -1.51 9.45
N ALA A 335 -1.87 -2.23 8.61
CA ALA A 335 -0.71 -1.70 7.90
C ALA A 335 -1.10 -0.48 7.03
N PRO A 336 -0.13 0.38 6.65
CA PRO A 336 -0.38 1.55 5.83
C PRO A 336 -1.10 1.20 4.52
N VAL A 337 -2.06 2.02 4.12
CA VAL A 337 -2.92 1.75 2.94
C VAL A 337 -2.17 1.94 1.61
N LYS A 338 -1.11 2.76 1.58
CA LYS A 338 -0.38 3.16 0.35
C LYS A 338 1.14 3.04 0.48
N ALA A 339 1.61 2.20 1.39
CA ALA A 339 3.04 1.95 1.57
C ALA A 339 3.26 0.55 2.14
N ARG A 340 4.39 -0.06 1.79
CA ARG A 340 4.84 -1.33 2.38
C ARG A 340 5.06 -1.13 3.89
N GLY A 341 4.16 -1.63 4.72
CA GLY A 341 4.28 -1.59 6.18
C GLY A 341 4.56 -2.94 6.83
N GLY A 342 4.38 -3.01 8.14
CA GLY A 342 4.66 -4.21 8.95
C GLY A 342 5.99 -4.16 9.70
N MET A 343 6.92 -3.29 9.28
CA MET A 343 8.22 -3.13 9.92
C MET A 343 8.11 -2.82 11.42
N PHE A 344 7.19 -1.93 11.84
CA PHE A 344 6.98 -1.66 13.27
C PHE A 344 6.55 -2.90 14.07
N ALA A 345 5.62 -3.70 13.53
CA ALA A 345 5.15 -4.92 14.18
C ALA A 345 6.28 -5.97 14.29
N GLN A 346 7.08 -6.09 13.24
CA GLN A 346 8.27 -6.92 13.23
C GLN A 346 9.29 -6.47 14.29
N LEU A 347 9.61 -5.17 14.35
CA LEU A 347 10.50 -4.63 15.39
C LEU A 347 9.98 -4.88 16.81
N CYS A 348 8.66 -4.80 17.02
CA CYS A 348 8.06 -5.14 18.32
C CYS A 348 8.22 -6.63 18.69
N THR A 349 8.29 -7.52 17.69
CA THR A 349 8.41 -8.97 17.91
C THR A 349 9.86 -9.41 18.03
N ASP A 350 10.75 -8.86 17.20
CA ASP A 350 12.11 -9.36 17.04
C ASP A 350 13.10 -8.70 18.01
N LEU A 351 12.86 -7.44 18.42
CA LEU A 351 13.82 -6.72 19.26
C LEU A 351 13.65 -7.09 20.75
N PRO A 352 14.71 -7.58 21.42
CA PRO A 352 14.61 -8.04 22.81
C PRO A 352 14.38 -6.90 23.82
N TRP A 353 14.60 -5.64 23.42
CA TRP A 353 14.30 -4.46 24.23
C TRP A 353 12.98 -3.77 23.87
N ALA A 354 12.22 -4.28 22.89
CA ALA A 354 10.90 -3.77 22.60
C ALA A 354 9.99 -3.88 23.84
N GLN A 355 9.19 -2.85 24.08
CA GLN A 355 8.25 -2.83 25.20
C GLN A 355 6.82 -3.02 24.70
N GLN A 356 5.98 -3.60 25.55
CA GLN A 356 4.56 -3.77 25.29
C GLN A 356 3.74 -3.33 26.50
N LEU A 357 2.66 -2.58 26.24
CA LEU A 357 1.59 -2.34 27.19
C LEU A 357 0.49 -3.37 26.96
N SER A 358 0.17 -4.13 28.00
CA SER A 358 -0.75 -5.27 27.96
C SER A 358 -2.16 -4.93 28.45
N GLU A 359 -2.31 -3.88 29.27
CA GLU A 359 -3.57 -3.53 29.93
C GLU A 359 -4.32 -2.41 29.22
N VAL A 360 -5.56 -2.65 28.77
CA VAL A 360 -6.45 -1.61 28.19
C VAL A 360 -7.27 -0.94 29.31
N TRP A 361 -6.89 0.29 29.69
CA TRP A 361 -7.46 1.02 30.82
C TRP A 361 -8.64 1.96 30.45
N ARG A 362 -8.77 2.40 29.18
CA ARG A 362 -9.83 3.36 28.77
C ARG A 362 -11.23 2.77 28.52
N MET A 363 -11.39 1.44 28.49
CA MET A 363 -12.71 0.80 28.41
C MET A 363 -13.24 0.54 29.82
N ARG A 364 -14.36 1.17 30.19
CA ARG A 364 -15.00 1.00 31.51
C ARG A 364 -15.65 -0.36 31.67
N ASP A 365 -16.02 -0.99 30.55
CA ASP A 365 -16.63 -2.31 30.50
C ASP A 365 -15.55 -3.40 30.29
N THR A 366 -15.57 -4.40 31.18
CA THR A 366 -14.72 -5.59 31.10
C THR A 366 -15.02 -6.47 29.89
N ASP A 367 -16.25 -6.45 29.40
CA ASP A 367 -16.69 -7.26 28.25
C ASP A 367 -16.24 -6.61 26.93
N GLU A 368 -16.33 -5.28 26.80
CA GLU A 368 -15.75 -4.54 25.66
C GLU A 368 -14.22 -4.70 25.60
N ARG A 369 -13.54 -4.67 26.75
CA ARG A 369 -12.10 -4.91 26.86
C ARG A 369 -11.74 -6.29 26.34
N THR A 370 -12.47 -7.31 26.79
CA THR A 370 -12.24 -8.71 26.40
C THR A 370 -12.54 -8.92 24.91
N ALA A 371 -13.62 -8.35 24.40
CA ALA A 371 -13.98 -8.42 22.99
C ALA A 371 -12.97 -7.71 22.08
N SER A 372 -12.46 -6.54 22.49
CA SER A 372 -11.43 -5.80 21.75
C SER A 372 -10.10 -6.57 21.68
N LEU A 373 -9.66 -7.16 22.78
CA LEU A 373 -8.47 -8.04 22.81
C LEU A 373 -8.68 -9.32 22.01
N ALA A 374 -9.89 -9.90 22.06
CA ALA A 374 -10.24 -11.08 21.29
C ALA A 374 -10.25 -10.85 19.77
N LEU A 375 -10.73 -9.69 19.32
CA LEU A 375 -10.65 -9.28 17.91
C LEU A 375 -9.19 -9.05 17.48
N ARG A 376 -8.36 -8.56 18.39
CA ARG A 376 -6.93 -8.32 18.17
C ARG A 376 -6.13 -9.61 17.94
N ASP A 377 -6.41 -10.66 18.71
CA ASP A 377 -5.60 -11.88 18.71
C ASP A 377 -6.07 -12.94 17.67
N GLY A 378 -7.10 -12.63 16.85
CA GLY A 378 -7.39 -13.35 15.59
C GLY A 378 -7.95 -14.77 15.69
N GLY A 379 -8.57 -15.17 16.80
CA GLY A 379 -9.14 -16.52 16.95
C GLY A 379 -10.55 -16.70 16.34
N PRO A 380 -10.91 -17.88 15.79
CA PRO A 380 -12.29 -18.20 15.36
C PRO A 380 -13.24 -18.55 16.52
N ALA A 381 -12.73 -18.80 17.73
CA ALA A 381 -13.54 -19.09 18.92
C ALA A 381 -14.11 -17.85 19.63
N PRO A 382 -13.39 -16.72 19.76
CA PRO A 382 -13.90 -15.54 20.44
C PRO A 382 -14.94 -14.73 19.64
N VAL A 383 -14.92 -14.78 18.30
CA VAL A 383 -15.87 -14.04 17.44
C VAL A 383 -17.32 -14.51 17.66
N ARG A 384 -17.53 -15.74 18.13
CA ARG A 384 -18.88 -16.24 18.47
C ARG A 384 -19.45 -15.61 19.75
N ARG A 385 -18.61 -15.22 20.72
CA ARG A 385 -19.07 -14.63 21.99
C ARG A 385 -19.53 -13.17 21.84
N ALA A 386 -18.93 -12.43 20.90
CA ALA A 386 -19.29 -11.04 20.65
C ALA A 386 -20.64 -10.87 19.92
N VAL A 387 -21.13 -11.92 19.25
CA VAL A 387 -22.42 -11.90 18.52
C VAL A 387 -23.59 -12.36 19.42
N GLU A 388 -23.32 -13.04 20.54
CA GLU A 388 -24.35 -13.57 21.44
C GLU A 388 -24.72 -12.61 22.59
N LEU A 389 -24.04 -11.47 22.75
CA LEU A 389 -24.31 -10.46 23.79
C LEU A 389 -24.80 -9.11 23.21
N GLY A 390 -25.25 -9.08 21.95
CA GLY A 390 -25.89 -7.92 21.30
C GLY A 390 -27.40 -7.96 21.37
#